data_AF-A0A7Y8WKH2-F1
#
_entry.id   AF-A0A7Y8WKH2-F1
#
_cell.length_a   1.000
_cell.length_b   1.000
_cell.length_c   1.000
_cell.angle_alpha   90.00
_cell.angle_beta   90.00
_cell.angle_gamma   90.00
#
_symmetry.space_group_name_H-M   'P 1'
#
loop_
_entity.id
_entity.type
_entity.pdbx_description
1 polymer ?
#
loop_
_entity_poly.entity_id
_entity_poly.type
_entity_poly.pdbx_seq_one_letter_code
_entity_poly.pdbx_strand_id
1 'polypeptide(L)'
;MKKVLSLILILLLALTACGTQEKEEAATPEENQTEEGTNAAKENTNTRELTAEDEKFAELILAKDYEAVVKETGSLKSESQKDFYYLASAFIKNNEIQTKTYDPNEPNAILTDHKVIKNYLNRVKFVPDNIKVQVDELRTAAEEKLAELEKEAE
;
A
#
# COMPACT_ATOMS: atom_id res chain seq x y z
N MET A 1 -53.06 -3.96 13.19
CA MET A 1 -53.61 -4.15 11.82
C MET A 1 -52.88 -3.22 10.86
N LYS A 2 -52.63 -3.70 9.64
CA LYS A 2 -51.82 -3.15 8.52
C LYS A 2 -50.34 -3.58 8.58
N LYS A 3 -49.71 -4.10 7.53
CA LYS A 3 -50.11 -4.90 6.35
C LYS A 3 -48.76 -5.37 5.75
N VAL A 4 -48.75 -6.60 5.24
CA VAL A 4 -47.61 -7.38 4.73
C VAL A 4 -47.15 -6.88 3.35
N LEU A 5 -45.86 -6.98 3.04
CA LEU A 5 -45.25 -7.13 1.70
C LEU A 5 -43.74 -7.39 1.91
N SER A 6 -43.22 -8.62 1.96
CA SER A 6 -43.03 -9.62 0.89
C SER A 6 -42.34 -9.04 -0.34
N LEU A 7 -41.08 -9.40 -0.59
CA LEU A 7 -40.70 -10.20 -1.76
C LEU A 7 -39.20 -10.58 -1.75
N ILE A 8 -39.01 -11.86 -2.04
CA ILE A 8 -37.78 -12.63 -2.22
C ILE A 8 -37.11 -12.23 -3.54
N LEU A 9 -35.78 -12.16 -3.56
CA LEU A 9 -35.02 -12.32 -4.81
C LEU A 9 -33.89 -13.32 -4.60
N ILE A 10 -34.10 -14.53 -5.10
CA ILE A 10 -33.09 -15.56 -5.31
C ILE A 10 -32.38 -15.21 -6.61
N LEU A 11 -31.05 -15.05 -6.56
CA LEU A 11 -30.23 -15.01 -7.77
C LEU A 11 -29.31 -16.23 -7.77
N LEU A 12 -29.65 -17.17 -8.66
CA LEU A 12 -28.83 -18.30 -9.08
C LEU A 12 -27.73 -17.80 -10.01
N LEU A 13 -26.48 -18.17 -9.75
CA LEU A 13 -25.43 -18.24 -10.76
C LEU A 13 -24.65 -19.54 -10.54
N ALA A 14 -25.03 -20.56 -11.32
CA ALA A 14 -24.21 -21.74 -11.53
C ALA A 14 -23.05 -21.35 -12.46
N LEU A 15 -21.82 -21.37 -11.95
CA LEU A 15 -20.63 -21.29 -12.79
C LEU A 15 -20.19 -22.71 -13.15
N THR A 16 -20.51 -23.13 -14.37
CA THR A 16 -19.82 -24.21 -15.07
C THR A 16 -18.43 -23.72 -15.46
N ALA A 17 -17.40 -24.08 -14.69
CA ALA A 17 -16.02 -23.93 -15.10
C ALA A 17 -15.61 -25.15 -15.93
N CYS A 18 -15.68 -25.00 -17.25
CA CYS A 18 -14.95 -25.83 -18.20
C CYS A 18 -13.53 -25.27 -18.25
N GLY A 19 -12.59 -25.89 -17.54
CA GLY A 19 -11.19 -25.51 -17.55
C GLY A 19 -10.38 -26.59 -18.24
N THR A 20 -10.16 -26.43 -19.55
CA THR A 20 -9.15 -27.15 -20.32
C THR A 20 -7.78 -26.86 -19.73
N GLN A 21 -7.05 -27.92 -19.35
CA GLN A 21 -5.69 -27.86 -18.84
C GLN A 21 -4.74 -28.39 -19.91
N GLU A 22 -4.09 -27.46 -20.62
CA GLU A 22 -2.85 -27.62 -21.37
C GLU A 22 -2.10 -26.29 -21.14
N LYS A 23 -0.79 -26.20 -20.90
CA LYS A 23 0.32 -27.08 -21.19
C LYS A 23 1.47 -26.65 -20.27
N GLU A 24 2.09 -27.63 -19.66
CA GLU A 24 3.37 -27.53 -18.96
C GLU A 24 4.46 -27.46 -20.04
N GLU A 25 5.34 -26.45 -19.99
CA GLU A 25 6.59 -26.50 -20.75
C GLU A 25 7.72 -25.91 -19.91
N ALA A 26 8.76 -26.71 -19.82
CA ALA A 26 9.80 -26.69 -18.81
C ALA A 26 10.78 -25.52 -18.97
N ALA A 27 11.34 -25.13 -17.83
CA ALA A 27 12.49 -24.26 -17.72
C ALA A 27 13.76 -24.94 -18.26
N THR A 28 14.58 -24.17 -18.99
CA THR A 28 16.02 -24.38 -19.04
C THR A 28 16.75 -23.07 -18.70
N PRO A 29 17.84 -23.12 -17.93
CA PRO A 29 18.50 -21.96 -17.35
C PRO A 29 19.60 -21.45 -18.28
N GLU A 30 19.80 -20.13 -18.31
CA GLU A 30 21.07 -19.55 -18.77
C GLU A 30 21.58 -18.49 -17.80
N GLU A 31 22.90 -18.39 -17.81
CA GLU A 31 23.83 -17.96 -16.78
C GLU A 31 23.86 -16.47 -16.44
N ASN A 32 24.29 -16.23 -15.19
CA ASN A 32 25.13 -15.14 -14.68
C ASN A 32 25.52 -14.03 -15.65
N GLN A 33 25.13 -12.79 -15.32
CA GLN A 33 26.06 -11.65 -15.34
C GLN A 33 25.79 -10.74 -14.13
N THR A 34 26.83 -10.63 -13.30
CA THR A 34 27.07 -9.56 -12.32
C THR A 34 27.08 -8.21 -13.02
N GLU A 35 26.26 -7.26 -12.56
CA GLU A 35 26.57 -5.83 -12.66
C GLU A 35 26.21 -5.10 -11.38
N GLU A 36 26.98 -4.05 -11.18
CA GLU A 36 27.31 -3.34 -9.97
C GLU A 36 26.12 -2.69 -9.28
N GLY A 37 26.25 -2.58 -7.95
CA GLY A 37 25.37 -1.78 -7.12
C GLY A 37 25.33 -0.33 -7.58
N THR A 38 24.23 0.02 -8.23
CA THR A 38 23.69 1.37 -8.19
C THR A 38 22.47 1.33 -7.31
N ASN A 39 22.50 2.09 -6.21
CA ASN A 39 21.30 2.50 -5.50
C ASN A 39 20.49 3.41 -6.43
N ALA A 40 19.92 2.84 -7.48
CA ALA A 40 18.82 3.46 -8.18
C ALA A 40 17.68 3.46 -7.18
N ALA A 41 17.38 4.63 -6.61
CA ALA A 41 16.07 4.89 -6.05
C ALA A 41 15.07 4.34 -7.06
N LYS A 42 14.38 3.25 -6.71
CA LYS A 42 13.39 2.63 -7.58
C LYS A 42 12.38 3.71 -7.88
N GLU A 43 12.52 4.34 -9.04
CA GLU A 43 11.49 5.17 -9.62
C GLU A 43 10.30 4.22 -9.72
N ASN A 44 9.31 4.41 -8.85
CA ASN A 44 8.12 3.57 -8.80
C ASN A 44 7.31 3.91 -10.04
N THR A 45 7.74 3.38 -11.18
CA THR A 45 7.05 3.57 -12.45
C THR A 45 5.72 2.87 -12.30
N ASN A 46 4.65 3.65 -12.37
CA ASN A 46 3.28 3.16 -12.19
C ASN A 46 3.04 1.93 -13.07
N THR A 47 2.73 0.79 -12.45
CA THR A 47 2.64 -0.50 -13.14
C THR A 47 1.28 -0.75 -13.81
N ARG A 48 0.35 0.20 -13.74
CA ARG A 48 -1.01 0.08 -14.27
C ARG A 48 -1.61 1.45 -14.57
N GLU A 49 -2.68 1.45 -15.37
CA GLU A 49 -3.49 2.65 -15.63
C GLU A 49 -4.28 3.08 -14.39
N LEU A 50 -4.56 4.39 -14.33
CA LEU A 50 -5.43 4.98 -13.33
C LEU A 50 -6.88 4.51 -13.53
N THR A 51 -7.50 4.02 -12.47
CA THR A 51 -8.88 3.56 -12.44
C THR A 51 -9.76 4.51 -11.62
N ALA A 52 -11.07 4.43 -11.81
CA ALA A 52 -12.02 5.19 -10.98
C ALA A 52 -11.93 4.86 -9.48
N GLU A 53 -11.51 3.63 -9.12
CA GLU A 53 -11.26 3.26 -7.73
C GLU A 53 -10.03 4.01 -7.17
N ASP A 54 -8.98 4.19 -7.98
CA ASP A 54 -7.80 4.97 -7.59
C ASP A 54 -8.11 6.45 -7.42
N GLU A 55 -8.88 7.03 -8.35
CA GLU A 55 -9.28 8.43 -8.27
C GLU A 55 -10.04 8.69 -6.97
N LYS A 56 -11.02 7.83 -6.66
CA LYS A 56 -11.79 7.90 -5.41
C LYS A 56 -10.89 7.87 -4.18
N PHE A 57 -9.95 6.92 -4.10
CA PHE A 57 -9.09 6.82 -2.91
C PHE A 57 -8.04 7.92 -2.87
N ALA A 58 -7.55 8.39 -4.01
CA ALA A 58 -6.64 9.53 -4.09
C ALA A 58 -7.30 10.82 -3.58
N GLU A 59 -8.57 11.05 -3.90
CA GLU A 59 -9.34 12.17 -3.35
C GLU A 59 -9.44 12.11 -1.82
N LEU A 60 -9.67 10.92 -1.25
CA LEU A 60 -9.68 10.74 0.21
C LEU A 60 -8.29 10.97 0.83
N ILE A 61 -7.21 10.52 0.18
CA ILE A 61 -5.83 10.82 0.61
C ILE A 61 -5.58 12.33 0.61
N LEU A 62 -5.97 13.05 -0.45
CA LEU A 62 -5.85 14.52 -0.55
C LEU A 62 -6.65 15.22 0.56
N ALA A 63 -7.82 14.70 0.89
CA ALA A 63 -8.66 15.18 1.99
C ALA A 63 -8.14 14.79 3.39
N LYS A 64 -7.07 14.00 3.45
CA LYS A 64 -6.50 13.41 4.69
C LYS A 64 -7.46 12.49 5.45
N ASP A 65 -8.47 11.94 4.76
CA ASP A 65 -9.41 10.98 5.33
C ASP A 65 -8.86 9.55 5.19
N TYR A 66 -7.71 9.32 5.83
CA TYR A 66 -6.98 8.06 5.74
C TYR A 66 -7.76 6.89 6.36
N GLU A 67 -8.55 7.15 7.40
CA GLU A 67 -9.41 6.16 8.05
C GLU A 67 -10.52 5.67 7.10
N ALA A 68 -11.15 6.56 6.32
CA ALA A 68 -12.09 6.15 5.29
C ALA A 68 -11.42 5.26 4.24
N VAL A 69 -10.21 5.61 3.78
CA VAL A 69 -9.46 4.76 2.84
C VAL A 69 -9.22 3.38 3.43
N VAL A 70 -8.69 3.27 4.65
CA VAL A 70 -8.44 1.96 5.30
C VAL A 70 -9.73 1.15 5.44
N LYS A 71 -10.83 1.79 5.86
CA LYS A 71 -12.13 1.12 6.01
C LYS A 71 -12.66 0.54 4.69
N GLU A 72 -12.54 1.29 3.59
CA GLU A 72 -13.04 0.87 2.29
C GLU A 72 -12.12 -0.12 1.58
N THR A 73 -10.81 -0.03 1.84
CA THR A 73 -9.78 -0.86 1.21
C THR A 73 -9.42 -2.11 2.01
N GLY A 74 -9.89 -2.25 3.25
CA GLY A 74 -9.54 -3.34 4.16
C GLY A 74 -9.86 -4.76 3.66
N SER A 75 -10.62 -4.90 2.57
CA SER A 75 -10.85 -6.19 1.91
C SER A 75 -9.66 -6.66 1.06
N LEU A 76 -8.80 -5.73 0.61
CA LEU A 76 -7.55 -5.98 -0.13
C LEU A 76 -7.73 -6.81 -1.41
N LYS A 77 -8.92 -6.74 -2.04
CA LYS A 77 -9.29 -7.62 -3.16
C LYS A 77 -8.76 -7.14 -4.51
N SER A 78 -8.69 -5.82 -4.73
CA SER A 78 -8.10 -5.23 -5.94
C SER A 78 -6.68 -4.73 -5.66
N GLU A 79 -5.86 -4.57 -6.72
CA GLU A 79 -4.54 -3.92 -6.56
C GLU A 79 -4.70 -2.47 -6.07
N SER A 80 -5.73 -1.75 -6.53
CA SER A 80 -6.07 -0.42 -6.00
C SER A 80 -6.29 -0.44 -4.49
N GLN A 81 -7.13 -1.36 -3.99
CA GLN A 81 -7.34 -1.48 -2.54
C GLN A 81 -6.05 -1.78 -1.79
N LYS A 82 -5.17 -2.64 -2.32
CA LYS A 82 -3.89 -2.93 -1.67
C LYS A 82 -2.99 -1.68 -1.61
N ASP A 83 -2.80 -1.01 -2.75
CA ASP A 83 -1.97 0.18 -2.86
C ASP A 83 -2.46 1.27 -1.88
N PHE A 84 -3.75 1.58 -1.90
CA PHE A 84 -4.33 2.63 -1.09
C PHE A 84 -4.47 2.28 0.40
N TYR A 85 -4.69 1.01 0.73
CA TYR A 85 -4.63 0.56 2.12
C TYR A 85 -3.25 0.82 2.72
N TYR A 86 -2.18 0.47 1.98
CA TYR A 86 -0.82 0.68 2.45
C TYR A 86 -0.44 2.16 2.49
N LEU A 87 -0.84 2.96 1.49
CA LEU A 87 -0.65 4.41 1.52
C LEU A 87 -1.32 5.05 2.74
N ALA A 88 -2.61 4.77 2.96
CA ALA A 88 -3.36 5.32 4.09
C ALA A 88 -2.77 4.87 5.45
N SER A 89 -2.38 3.59 5.56
CA SER A 89 -1.73 3.06 6.76
C SER A 89 -0.40 3.77 7.07
N ALA A 90 0.38 4.11 6.03
CA ALA A 90 1.62 4.87 6.20
C ALA A 90 1.35 6.30 6.73
N PHE A 91 0.34 6.99 6.19
CA PHE A 91 -0.05 8.32 6.65
C PHE A 91 -0.63 8.31 8.07
N ILE A 92 -1.48 7.34 8.41
CA ILE A 92 -1.98 7.14 9.79
C ILE A 92 -0.81 6.96 10.74
N LYS A 93 0.13 6.07 10.39
CA LYS A 93 1.30 5.84 11.21
C LYS A 93 2.13 7.10 11.40
N ASN A 94 2.34 7.88 10.33
CA ASN A 94 3.02 9.17 10.43
C ASN A 94 2.31 10.14 11.39
N ASN A 95 0.98 10.23 11.32
CA ASN A 95 0.20 11.06 12.25
C ASN A 95 0.32 10.60 13.71
N GLU A 96 0.34 9.28 13.95
CA GLU A 96 0.61 8.72 15.29
C GLU A 96 1.98 9.17 15.81
N ILE A 97 3.03 9.04 14.99
CA ILE A 97 4.40 9.39 15.36
C ILE A 97 4.51 10.88 15.74
N GLN A 98 3.85 11.78 15.02
CA GLN A 98 3.91 13.22 15.28
C GLN A 98 3.30 13.63 16.62
N THR A 99 2.42 12.80 17.19
CA THR A 99 1.77 13.07 18.48
C THR A 99 2.32 12.20 19.61
N LYS A 100 3.11 11.19 19.28
CA LYS A 100 3.72 10.26 20.23
C LYS A 100 4.96 10.89 20.87
N THR A 101 5.04 10.78 22.19
CA THR A 101 6.27 11.08 22.93
C THR A 101 7.08 9.78 23.07
N TYR A 102 8.35 9.82 22.65
CA TYR A 102 9.28 8.70 22.79
C TYR A 102 10.16 8.89 24.01
N ASP A 103 10.42 7.81 24.74
CA ASP A 103 11.45 7.81 25.78
C ASP A 103 12.83 7.92 25.09
N PRO A 104 13.63 8.94 25.38
CA PRO A 104 14.98 9.08 24.81
C PRO A 104 15.92 7.91 25.18
N ASN A 105 15.60 7.14 26.22
CA ASN A 105 16.36 5.95 26.61
C ASN A 105 15.91 4.69 25.84
N GLU A 106 14.84 4.76 25.04
CA GLU A 106 14.31 3.66 24.23
C GLU A 106 14.21 4.04 22.73
N PRO A 107 15.35 4.32 22.05
CA PRO A 107 15.37 4.76 20.65
C PRO A 107 14.78 3.71 19.68
N ASN A 108 14.73 2.44 20.08
CA ASN A 108 14.14 1.36 19.30
C ASN A 108 12.64 1.57 19.02
N ALA A 109 11.91 2.31 19.87
CA ALA A 109 10.50 2.56 19.66
C ALA A 109 10.27 3.49 18.45
N ILE A 110 10.99 4.61 18.38
CA ILE A 110 10.90 5.54 17.25
C ILE A 110 11.46 4.92 15.97
N LEU A 111 12.53 4.12 16.07
CA LEU A 111 13.10 3.38 14.94
C LEU A 111 12.09 2.39 14.36
N THR A 112 11.44 1.59 15.22
CA THR A 112 10.41 0.62 14.82
C THR A 112 9.25 1.31 14.10
N ASP A 113 8.76 2.42 14.64
CA ASP A 113 7.62 3.12 14.08
C ASP A 113 7.92 3.71 12.68
N HIS A 114 9.12 4.26 12.45
CA HIS A 114 9.52 4.71 11.11
C HIS A 114 9.77 3.54 10.14
N LYS A 115 10.28 2.40 10.63
CA LYS A 115 10.39 1.16 9.82
C LYS A 115 9.02 0.68 9.36
N VAL A 116 7.98 0.84 10.17
CA VAL A 116 6.60 0.52 9.77
C VAL A 116 6.13 1.41 8.61
N ILE A 117 6.37 2.73 8.65
CA ILE A 117 6.03 3.63 7.53
C ILE A 117 6.73 3.17 6.26
N LYS A 118 8.06 2.97 6.31
CA LYS A 118 8.85 2.49 5.16
C LYS A 118 8.32 1.16 4.61
N ASN A 119 7.95 0.23 5.49
CA ASN A 119 7.41 -1.07 5.11
C ASN A 119 6.04 -0.97 4.42
N TYR A 120 5.19 -0.01 4.79
CA TYR A 120 3.95 0.24 4.07
C TYR A 120 4.22 0.84 2.69
N LEU A 121 5.03 1.89 2.62
CA LEU A 121 5.35 2.57 1.36
C LEU A 121 6.04 1.64 0.34
N ASN A 122 6.89 0.72 0.79
CA ASN A 122 7.56 -0.25 -0.08
C ASN A 122 6.61 -1.30 -0.69
N ARG A 123 5.41 -1.48 -0.12
CA ARG A 123 4.41 -2.41 -0.66
C ARG A 123 3.53 -1.79 -1.74
N VAL A 124 3.57 -0.46 -1.87
CA VAL A 124 2.78 0.29 -2.85
C VAL A 124 3.42 0.17 -4.23
N LYS A 125 2.67 -0.32 -5.21
CA LYS A 125 3.14 -0.50 -6.59
C LYS A 125 2.66 0.60 -7.54
N PHE A 126 1.67 1.36 -7.11
CA PHE A 126 1.06 2.42 -7.91
C PHE A 126 0.75 3.63 -7.04
N VAL A 127 1.17 4.81 -7.49
CA VAL A 127 0.88 6.09 -6.86
C VAL A 127 0.40 7.06 -7.95
N PRO A 128 -0.87 7.48 -7.94
CA PRO A 128 -1.35 8.51 -8.86
C PRO A 128 -0.56 9.81 -8.76
N ASP A 129 -0.36 10.48 -9.90
CA ASP A 129 0.44 11.71 -9.99
C ASP A 129 -0.08 12.83 -9.07
N ASN A 130 -1.39 12.93 -8.88
CA ASN A 130 -2.02 13.96 -8.04
C ASN A 130 -1.68 13.83 -6.54
N ILE A 131 -1.29 12.65 -6.06
CA ILE A 131 -0.84 12.43 -4.67
C ILE A 131 0.65 12.11 -4.56
N LYS A 132 1.34 11.95 -5.69
CA LYS A 132 2.74 11.52 -5.75
C LYS A 132 3.67 12.37 -4.89
N VAL A 133 3.49 13.69 -4.91
CA VAL A 133 4.30 14.61 -4.10
C VAL A 133 4.19 14.31 -2.61
N GLN A 134 2.97 14.14 -2.08
CA GLN A 134 2.76 13.87 -0.64
C GLN A 134 3.34 12.51 -0.22
N VAL A 135 3.25 11.52 -1.11
CA VAL A 135 3.80 10.18 -0.87
C VAL A 135 5.33 10.20 -0.89
N ASP A 136 5.93 10.94 -1.83
CA ASP A 136 7.38 11.07 -1.94
C ASP A 136 7.98 11.88 -0.78
N GLU A 137 7.29 12.93 -0.32
CA GLU A 137 7.63 13.68 0.90
C GLU A 137 7.63 12.75 2.13
N LEU A 138 6.58 11.95 2.30
CA LEU A 138 6.49 11.00 3.41
C LEU A 138 7.61 9.94 3.33
N ARG A 139 7.91 9.42 2.14
CA ARG A 139 9.00 8.47 1.93
C ARG A 139 10.34 9.07 2.34
N THR A 140 10.62 10.27 1.85
CA THR A 140 11.87 10.99 2.14
C THR A 140 12.02 11.25 3.63
N ALA A 141 10.99 11.80 4.28
CA ALA A 141 11.02 12.07 5.72
C ALA A 141 11.24 10.80 6.56
N ALA A 142 10.60 9.68 6.18
CA ALA A 142 10.79 8.42 6.87
C ALA A 142 12.21 7.86 6.67
N GLU A 143 12.76 7.95 5.46
CA GLU A 143 14.11 7.48 5.14
C GLU A 143 15.20 8.32 5.83
N GLU A 144 15.07 9.64 5.83
CA GLU A 144 15.97 10.55 6.53
C GLU A 144 15.98 10.28 8.03
N LYS A 145 14.80 10.11 8.64
CA LYS A 145 14.71 9.85 10.08
C LYS A 145 15.28 8.48 10.45
N LEU A 146 15.09 7.47 9.61
CA LEU A 146 15.73 6.16 9.81
C LEU A 146 17.26 6.26 9.74
N ALA A 147 17.79 6.99 8.75
CA ALA A 147 19.23 7.16 8.60
C ALA A 147 19.85 7.96 9.77
N GLU A 148 19.12 8.93 10.34
CA GLU A 148 19.52 9.63 11.56
C GLU A 148 19.60 8.68 12.76
N LEU A 149 18.52 7.93 13.02
CA LEU A 149 18.42 7.01 14.15
C LEU A 149 19.41 5.84 14.07
N GLU A 150 19.71 5.36 12.87
CA GLU A 150 20.69 4.28 12.65
C GLU A 150 22.13 4.76 12.92
N LYS A 151 22.47 6.02 12.57
CA LYS A 151 23.78 6.61 12.92
C LYS A 151 23.96 6.84 14.41
N GLU A 152 22.89 7.19 15.13
CA GLU A 152 22.94 7.39 16.58
C GLU A 152 23.06 6.09 17.37
N ALA A 153 22.76 4.96 16.73
CA ALA A 153 22.86 3.62 17.33
C ALA A 153 24.24 2.95 17.13
N GLU A 154 25.11 3.54 16.30
CA GLU A 154 26.51 3.12 16.08
C GLU A 154 27.48 3.80 17.06
#